data_AF-A0A6H5LEN1-F1
#
_entry.id   AF-A0A6H5LEN1-F1
#
_cell.length_a   1.000
_cell.length_b   1.000
_cell.length_c   1.000
_cell.angle_alpha   90.00
_cell.angle_beta   90.00
_cell.angle_gamma   90.00
#
_symmetry.space_group_name_H-M   'P 1'
#
loop_
_entity.id
_entity.type
_entity.pdbx_description
1 polymer ?
#
loop_
_entity_poly.entity_id
_entity_poly.type
_entity_poly.pdbx_seq_one_letter_code
_entity_poly.pdbx_strand_id
1 'polypeptide(L)'
;MKRKMAKRLGSPLAVLNFLLPITKQLNNYTSEKLARDAVVGCTMATLMIPQGLAFATVSGIPILYGLYIVWAPPFFYSLFGVSLHVSYGPFALVGLFISDALRIRGYQPCDGLCRDQPEETKRG
;
A
#
# COMPACT_ATOMS: atom_id res chain seq x y z
N MET A 1 -37.90 5.93 -30.51
CA MET A 1 -36.44 5.72 -30.31
C MET A 1 -35.79 6.61 -29.22
N LYS A 2 -36.55 7.24 -28.29
CA LYS A 2 -36.01 8.21 -27.30
C LYS A 2 -36.16 7.81 -25.81
N ARG A 3 -36.40 6.52 -25.49
CA ARG A 3 -36.78 6.09 -24.13
C ARG A 3 -35.72 5.27 -23.35
N LYS A 4 -34.62 4.82 -23.98
CA LYS A 4 -33.64 3.92 -23.33
C LYS A 4 -32.42 4.63 -22.71
N MET A 5 -32.24 5.93 -22.94
CA MET A 5 -30.99 6.63 -22.58
C MET A 5 -31.01 7.26 -21.17
N ALA A 6 -32.19 7.58 -20.62
CA ALA A 6 -32.32 8.26 -19.32
C ALA A 6 -32.18 7.34 -18.09
N LYS A 7 -32.22 6.01 -18.25
CA LYS A 7 -32.13 5.06 -17.12
C LYS A 7 -30.70 4.74 -16.66
N ARG A 8 -29.68 5.38 -17.26
CA ARG A 8 -28.26 5.14 -16.94
C ARG A 8 -27.64 6.18 -15.99
N LEU A 9 -28.42 7.12 -15.46
CA LEU A 9 -27.90 8.30 -14.76
C LEU A 9 -28.12 8.30 -13.23
N GLY A 10 -28.50 7.17 -12.61
CA GLY A 10 -28.78 7.19 -11.17
C GLY A 10 -29.03 5.83 -10.53
N SER A 11 -28.21 4.82 -10.83
CA SER A 11 -28.17 3.64 -9.96
C SER A 11 -26.96 3.76 -9.03
N PRO A 12 -27.13 3.64 -7.70
CA PRO A 12 -25.99 3.56 -6.78
C PRO A 12 -25.06 2.40 -7.16
N LEU A 13 -25.60 1.38 -7.84
CA LEU A 13 -24.86 0.28 -8.45
C LEU A 13 -23.89 0.70 -9.57
N ALA A 14 -24.18 1.72 -10.37
CA ALA A 14 -23.27 2.19 -11.42
C ALA A 14 -22.11 3.02 -10.82
N VAL A 15 -22.41 3.83 -9.81
CA VAL A 15 -21.40 4.58 -9.05
C VAL A 15 -20.53 3.63 -8.23
N LEU A 16 -21.12 2.62 -7.59
CA LEU A 16 -20.39 1.60 -6.83
C LEU A 16 -19.48 0.74 -7.73
N ASN A 17 -19.93 0.35 -8.92
CA ASN A 17 -19.09 -0.37 -9.89
C ASN A 17 -18.00 0.51 -10.54
N PHE A 18 -18.10 1.83 -10.43
CA PHE A 18 -17.07 2.77 -10.86
C PHE A 18 -16.08 3.05 -9.72
N LEU A 19 -16.55 3.10 -8.47
CA LEU A 19 -15.76 3.35 -7.27
C LEU A 19 -15.03 2.11 -6.75
N LEU A 20 -15.61 0.92 -6.95
CA LEU A 20 -15.07 -0.38 -6.53
C LEU A 20 -14.99 -1.33 -7.73
N PRO A 21 -13.98 -1.18 -8.61
CA PRO A 21 -13.77 -2.06 -9.76
C PRO A 21 -13.55 -3.54 -9.36
N ILE A 22 -13.28 -3.83 -8.09
CA ILE A 22 -13.12 -5.18 -7.52
C ILE A 22 -14.34 -6.10 -7.78
N THR A 23 -15.56 -5.54 -7.86
CA THR A 23 -16.79 -6.32 -8.12
C THR A 23 -16.82 -6.90 -9.53
N LYS A 24 -16.26 -6.21 -10.52
CA LYS A 24 -16.11 -6.74 -11.90
C LYS A 24 -15.06 -7.84 -11.96
N GLN A 25 -14.03 -7.75 -11.13
CA GLN A 25 -12.97 -8.73 -11.05
C GLN A 25 -13.47 -10.06 -10.47
N LEU A 26 -14.24 -9.99 -9.37
CA LEU A 26 -14.80 -11.19 -8.73
C LEU A 26 -15.78 -11.94 -9.65
N ASN A 27 -16.49 -11.25 -10.54
CA ASN A 27 -17.49 -11.88 -11.41
C ASN A 27 -16.89 -12.79 -12.50
N ASN A 28 -15.60 -12.68 -12.80
CA ASN A 28 -14.86 -13.55 -13.75
C ASN A 28 -13.81 -14.44 -13.05
N TYR A 29 -13.98 -14.68 -11.74
CA TYR A 29 -13.04 -15.43 -10.93
C TYR A 29 -13.35 -16.92 -10.94
N THR A 30 -12.35 -17.74 -11.25
CA THR A 30 -12.44 -19.21 -11.24
C THR A 30 -11.74 -19.74 -9.98
N SER A 31 -12.16 -20.90 -9.47
CA SER A 31 -11.55 -21.57 -8.32
C SER A 31 -10.04 -21.85 -8.50
N GLU A 32 -9.61 -22.14 -9.73
CA GLU A 32 -8.19 -22.31 -10.06
C GLU A 32 -7.38 -21.02 -9.84
N LYS A 33 -7.93 -19.85 -10.18
CA LYS A 33 -7.28 -18.56 -9.95
C LYS A 33 -7.13 -18.29 -8.46
N LEU A 34 -8.16 -18.59 -7.67
CA LEU A 34 -8.10 -18.45 -6.21
C LEU A 34 -6.98 -19.28 -5.59
N ALA A 35 -6.79 -20.54 -6.04
CA ALA A 35 -5.70 -21.38 -5.56
C ALA A 35 -4.32 -20.80 -5.92
N ARG A 36 -4.17 -20.28 -7.14
CA ARG A 36 -2.91 -19.64 -7.59
C ARG A 36 -2.63 -18.34 -6.83
N ASP A 37 -3.64 -17.51 -6.62
CA ASP A 37 -3.51 -16.24 -5.89
C ASP A 37 -3.24 -16.45 -4.41
N ALA A 38 -3.76 -17.52 -3.81
CA ALA A 38 -3.43 -17.89 -2.42
C ALA A 38 -1.94 -18.21 -2.26
N VAL A 39 -1.36 -18.99 -3.19
CA VAL A 39 0.07 -19.32 -3.17
C VAL A 39 0.91 -18.04 -3.35
N VAL A 40 0.62 -17.24 -4.37
CA VAL A 40 1.36 -15.99 -4.66
C VAL A 40 1.21 -14.98 -3.52
N GLY A 41 0.01 -14.86 -2.94
CA GLY A 41 -0.26 -13.99 -1.80
C GLY A 41 0.55 -14.37 -0.56
N CYS A 42 0.62 -15.66 -0.22
CA CYS A 42 1.46 -16.16 0.87
C CYS A 42 2.96 -15.90 0.61
N THR A 43 3.43 -16.09 -0.63
CA THR A 43 4.81 -15.78 -1.00
C THR A 43 5.09 -14.29 -0.84
N MET A 44 4.22 -13.42 -1.35
CA MET A 44 4.40 -11.97 -1.26
C MET A 44 4.35 -11.48 0.19
N ALA A 45 3.43 -11.98 1.01
CA ALA A 45 3.36 -11.65 2.43
C ALA A 45 4.69 -11.95 3.16
N THR A 46 5.35 -13.05 2.81
CA THR A 46 6.66 -13.40 3.37
C THR A 46 7.75 -12.43 2.87
N LEU A 47 7.73 -12.02 1.60
CA LEU A 47 8.69 -11.08 1.02
C LEU A 47 8.52 -9.65 1.55
N MET A 48 7.31 -9.26 1.94
CA MET A 48 7.02 -7.94 2.48
C MET A 48 7.73 -7.65 3.81
N ILE A 49 7.97 -8.67 4.63
CA ILE A 49 8.67 -8.52 5.92
C ILE A 49 10.09 -7.97 5.74
N PRO A 50 11.01 -8.64 5.00
CA PRO A 50 12.34 -8.10 4.77
C PRO A 50 12.31 -6.82 3.91
N GLN A 51 11.33 -6.66 3.00
CA GLN A 51 11.23 -5.46 2.16
C GLN A 51 10.90 -4.20 2.98
N GLY A 52 9.96 -4.30 3.93
CA GLY A 52 9.63 -3.21 4.86
C GLY A 52 10.78 -2.88 5.81
N LEU A 53 11.49 -3.92 6.29
CA LEU A 53 12.69 -3.75 7.11
C LEU A 53 13.80 -3.00 6.36
N ALA A 54 14.12 -3.42 5.14
CA ALA A 54 15.12 -2.77 4.30
C ALA A 54 14.74 -1.32 3.95
N PHE A 55 13.46 -1.04 3.73
CA PHE A 55 13.00 0.32 3.47
C PHE A 55 13.18 1.23 4.69
N ALA A 56 12.83 0.75 5.89
CA ALA A 56 13.00 1.52 7.12
C ALA A 56 14.46 1.84 7.40
N THR A 57 15.37 0.88 7.21
CA THR A 57 16.80 1.08 7.41
C THR A 57 17.40 2.05 6.40
N VAL A 58 17.02 1.98 5.13
CA VAL A 58 17.47 2.94 4.11
C VAL A 58 16.94 4.35 4.36
N SER A 59 15.70 4.46 4.85
CA SER A 59 15.08 5.77 5.14
C SER A 59 15.54 6.38 6.46
N GLY A 60 16.22 5.61 7.32
CA GLY A 60 16.62 6.02 8.67
C GLY A 60 15.44 6.22 9.64
N ILE A 61 14.30 5.55 9.41
CA ILE A 61 13.10 5.63 10.26
C ILE A 61 12.92 4.35 11.08
N PRO A 62 12.18 4.38 12.20
CA PRO A 62 11.91 3.17 12.98
C PRO A 62 11.22 2.08 12.15
N ILE A 63 11.65 0.83 12.34
CA ILE A 63 11.20 -0.35 11.57
C ILE A 63 9.68 -0.51 11.60
N LEU A 64 9.04 -0.16 12.72
CA LEU A 64 7.59 -0.21 12.88
C LEU A 64 6.86 0.56 11.77
N TYR A 65 7.37 1.73 11.37
CA TYR A 65 6.79 2.53 10.28
C TYR A 65 7.01 1.89 8.91
N GLY A 66 8.17 1.28 8.67
CA GLY A 66 8.41 0.51 7.44
C GLY A 66 7.46 -0.67 7.28
N LEU A 67 7.11 -1.33 8.39
CA LEU A 67 6.13 -2.42 8.38
C LEU A 67 4.71 -1.89 8.09
N TYR A 68 4.31 -0.73 8.63
CA TYR A 68 3.00 -0.14 8.29
C TYR A 68 2.88 0.21 6.80
N ILE A 69 3.96 0.70 6.19
CA ILE A 69 3.99 1.14 4.79
C ILE A 69 3.94 -0.06 3.82
N VAL A 70 4.36 -1.26 4.22
CA VAL A 70 4.42 -2.40 3.29
C VAL A 70 3.07 -3.12 3.12
N TRP A 71 2.22 -3.19 4.15
CA TRP A 71 0.93 -3.91 4.04
C TRP A 71 -0.25 -3.01 3.71
N ALA A 72 -0.25 -1.76 4.19
CA ALA A 72 -1.41 -0.88 4.07
C ALA A 72 -1.69 -0.43 2.62
N PRO A 73 -0.71 0.09 1.84
CA PRO A 73 -0.96 0.52 0.46
C PRO A 73 -1.44 -0.62 -0.46
N PRO A 74 -0.87 -1.84 -0.43
CA PRO A 74 -1.39 -2.97 -1.21
C PRO A 74 -2.81 -3.37 -0.80
N PHE A 75 -3.13 -3.32 0.49
CA PHE A 75 -4.48 -3.59 0.99
C PHE A 75 -5.49 -2.58 0.44
N PHE A 76 -5.19 -1.28 0.54
CA PHE A 76 -6.06 -0.24 -0.02
C PHE A 76 -6.10 -0.28 -1.55
N TYR A 77 -4.99 -0.58 -2.21
CA TYR A 77 -4.94 -0.72 -3.67
C TYR A 77 -5.76 -1.93 -4.15
N SER A 78 -5.81 -3.02 -3.40
CA SER A 78 -6.69 -4.15 -3.74
C SER A 78 -8.17 -3.75 -3.77
N LEU A 79 -8.60 -2.85 -2.87
CA LEU A 79 -9.98 -2.39 -2.76
C LEU A 79 -10.37 -1.34 -3.82
N PHE A 80 -9.49 -0.35 -4.06
CA PHE A 80 -9.78 0.79 -4.93
C PHE A 80 -9.07 0.74 -6.29
N GLY A 81 -8.18 -0.22 -6.50
CA GLY A 81 -7.30 -0.31 -7.66
C GLY A 81 -8.04 -0.69 -8.93
N VAL A 82 -7.80 0.09 -9.99
CA VAL A 82 -8.37 -0.15 -11.33
C VAL A 82 -7.64 -1.26 -12.10
N SER A 83 -6.45 -1.67 -11.65
CA SER A 83 -5.59 -2.65 -12.33
C SER A 83 -5.12 -3.72 -11.36
N LEU A 84 -5.23 -4.99 -11.77
CA LEU A 84 -5.02 -6.11 -10.84
C LEU A 84 -3.67 -6.81 -10.98
N HIS A 85 -2.87 -6.33 -11.92
CA HIS A 85 -1.52 -6.82 -12.15
C HIS A 85 -0.46 -5.84 -11.63
N VAL A 86 -0.87 -4.73 -11.01
CA VAL A 86 0.07 -3.73 -10.51
C VAL A 86 0.39 -4.06 -9.05
N SER A 87 1.65 -4.37 -8.81
CA SER A 87 2.19 -4.58 -7.47
C SER A 87 2.73 -3.26 -6.92
N TYR A 88 2.16 -2.78 -5.82
CA TYR A 88 2.68 -1.62 -5.08
C TYR A 88 3.57 -2.13 -3.95
N GLY A 89 4.75 -1.54 -3.80
CA GLY A 89 5.66 -1.89 -2.72
C GLY A 89 6.65 -0.77 -2.43
N PRO A 90 7.34 -0.83 -1.28
CA PRO A 90 8.41 0.11 -0.97
C PRO A 90 9.57 -0.02 -1.95
N PHE A 91 9.98 1.11 -2.52
CA PHE A 91 11.10 1.23 -3.45
C PHE A 91 12.27 1.94 -2.76
N ALA A 92 13.50 1.45 -2.99
CA ALA A 92 14.71 2.02 -2.38
C ALA A 92 14.87 3.53 -2.66
N LEU A 93 14.49 3.97 -3.86
CA LEU A 93 14.54 5.39 -4.25
C LEU A 93 13.66 6.29 -3.35
N VAL A 94 12.47 5.83 -3.00
CA VAL A 94 11.56 6.59 -2.12
C VAL A 94 12.16 6.70 -0.72
N GLY A 95 12.80 5.65 -0.23
CA GLY A 95 13.47 5.66 1.07
C GLY A 95 14.65 6.63 1.10
N LEU A 96 15.42 6.70 0.00
CA LEU A 96 16.50 7.67 -0.16
C LEU A 96 15.97 9.12 -0.11
N PHE A 97 14.87 9.43 -0.83
CA PHE A 97 14.28 10.76 -0.79
C PHE A 97 13.75 11.13 0.60
N ILE A 98 13.17 10.18 1.33
CA ILE A 98 12.73 10.42 2.71
C ILE A 98 13.94 10.70 3.60
N SER A 99 15.01 9.91 3.49
CA SER A 99 16.25 10.13 4.23
C SER A 99 16.83 11.52 3.96
N ASP A 100 16.92 11.93 2.69
CA ASP A 100 17.40 13.25 2.31
C ASP A 100 16.52 14.38 2.88
N ALA A 101 15.19 14.25 2.74
CA ALA A 101 14.24 15.22 3.28
C ALA A 101 14.32 15.35 4.81
N LEU A 102 14.52 14.24 5.52
CA LEU A 102 14.69 14.20 6.97
C LEU A 102 16.03 14.80 7.41
N ARG A 103 17.10 14.54 6.66
CA ARG A 103 18.43 15.11 6.93
C ARG A 103 18.44 16.63 6.79
N ILE A 104 17.71 17.19 5.82
CA ILE A 104 17.53 18.65 5.67
C ILE A 104 16.85 19.26 6.91
N ARG A 105 16.00 18.49 7.62
CA ARG A 105 15.32 18.90 8.85
C ARG A 105 16.15 18.64 10.11
N GLY A 106 17.37 18.14 10.00
CA GLY A 106 18.23 17.82 11.14
C GLY A 106 17.89 16.52 11.87
N TYR A 107 17.09 15.64 11.25
CA TYR A 107 16.79 14.33 11.83
C TYR A 107 17.95 13.36 11.61
N GLN A 108 18.38 12.68 12.67
CA GLN A 108 19.48 11.73 12.62
C GLN A 108 18.96 10.33 12.26
N PRO A 109 19.62 9.59 11.35
CA PRO A 109 19.13 8.29 10.90
C PRO A 109 19.09 7.27 12.06
N CYS A 110 17.92 6.64 12.27
CA CYS A 110 17.76 5.52 13.18
C CYS A 110 18.32 4.23 12.54
N ASP A 111 19.33 3.62 13.14
CA ASP A 111 19.89 2.31 12.73
C ASP A 111 19.04 1.12 13.20
N GLY A 112 17.72 1.19 12.96
CA GLY A 112 16.78 0.09 13.20
C GLY A 112 16.42 -0.21 14.67
N LEU A 113 17.16 0.31 15.65
CA LEU A 113 16.91 0.17 17.08
C LEU A 113 16.65 1.54 17.73
N CYS A 114 15.61 2.24 17.30
CA CYS A 114 15.09 3.38 18.06
C CYS A 114 14.27 2.84 19.24
N ARG A 115 15.00 2.37 20.26
CA ARG A 115 14.47 2.11 21.61
C ARG A 115 13.97 3.46 22.14
N ASP A 116 12.77 3.49 22.71
CA ASP A 116 12.06 4.67 23.22
C ASP A 116 13.00 5.85 23.57
N GLN A 117 12.90 6.95 22.83
CA GLN A 117 13.12 8.26 23.43
C GLN A 117 11.74 8.86 23.71
N PRO A 118 11.24 8.81 24.96
CA PRO A 118 10.19 9.72 25.37
C PRO A 118 10.80 11.13 25.39
N GLU A 119 10.05 12.10 24.84
CA GLU A 119 10.28 13.55 24.95
C GLU A 119 11.69 14.13 24.67
N GLU A 120 11.87 14.70 23.47
CA GLU A 120 12.57 16.00 23.33
C GLU A 120 11.75 16.97 22.47
N THR A 121 10.55 17.27 22.96
CA THR A 121 9.88 18.57 22.74
C THR A 121 10.07 19.47 23.96
N LYS A 122 11.25 19.42 24.61
CA LYS A 122 11.65 20.40 25.64
C LYS A 122 13.17 20.52 25.78
N ARG A 123 13.78 21.41 24.98
CA ARG A 123 14.69 22.50 25.42
C ARG A 123 15.46 23.11 24.25
N GLY A 124 15.48 24.44 24.19
CA GLY A 124 16.44 25.23 23.39
C GLY A 124 15.77 26.08 22.35
#